data_AF-A0A7M4E526-F1
#
_entry.id   AF-A0A7M4E526-F1
#
_cell.length_a   1.000
_cell.length_b   1.000
_cell.length_c   1.000
_cell.angle_alpha   90.00
_cell.angle_beta   90.00
_cell.angle_gamma   90.00
#
_symmetry.space_group_name_H-M   'P 1'
#
loop_
_entity.id
_entity.type
_entity.pdbx_description
1 polymer ?
#
loop_
_entity_poly.entity_id
_entity_poly.type
_entity_poly.pdbx_seq_one_letter_code
_entity_poly.pdbx_strand_id
1 'polypeptide(L)'
;DECDIGFSFQAQQLVLTSKHSVSEIPEAVDDFLCNFLIRMRMARTLDCFQTERYELMQKGVLEPKDIGFVPDIYTHNQHLETENKRLKKDLENYKIAASKAKEALLKIQKERDFHRMHHKRVVQEKNRLISDIKRLKTHYASYEPTLRQLTEKYQAVLRQKMLTSLERDRAIGQVTGLQATLQNLESGRAIEVPVTRGKIFI
;
A
#
# COMPACT_ATOMS: atom_id res chain seq x y z
N ASP A 1 -2.74 -7.14 16.45
CA ASP A 1 -3.54 -7.62 15.30
C ASP A 1 -2.68 -8.52 14.45
N GLU A 2 -2.52 -9.76 14.91
CA GLU A 2 -1.82 -10.83 14.20
C GLU A 2 -2.78 -11.40 13.16
N CYS A 3 -2.50 -11.17 11.88
CA CYS A 3 -3.22 -11.82 10.79
C CYS A 3 -2.69 -13.25 10.64
N ASP A 4 -3.38 -14.17 11.29
CA ASP A 4 -3.33 -15.62 11.06
C ASP A 4 -3.86 -15.90 9.64
N ILE A 5 -2.96 -15.94 8.64
CA ILE A 5 -3.29 -16.45 7.31
C ILE A 5 -2.86 -17.92 7.29
N GLY A 6 -3.74 -18.76 7.83
CA GLY A 6 -3.64 -20.20 7.74
C GLY A 6 -3.72 -20.66 6.28
N PHE A 7 -2.57 -20.86 5.65
CA PHE A 7 -2.48 -21.66 4.43
C PHE A 7 -2.63 -23.13 4.81
N SER A 8 -3.87 -23.62 4.72
CA SER A 8 -4.18 -25.05 4.72
C SER A 8 -3.55 -25.70 3.48
N PHE A 9 -2.29 -26.12 3.60
CA PHE A 9 -1.64 -26.97 2.61
C PHE A 9 -2.14 -28.41 2.84
N GLN A 10 -3.24 -28.75 2.18
CA GLN A 10 -3.77 -30.11 2.20
C GLN A 10 -2.82 -30.97 1.35
N ALA A 11 -1.79 -31.51 2.00
CA ALA A 11 -0.91 -32.52 1.43
C ALA A 11 -1.76 -33.77 1.13
N GLN A 12 -2.20 -33.90 -0.12
CA GLN A 12 -2.74 -35.16 -0.60
C GLN A 12 -1.57 -36.14 -0.65
N GLN A 13 -1.57 -37.04 0.33
CA GLN A 13 -0.73 -38.22 0.39
C GLN A 13 -0.90 -38.99 -0.93
N LEU A 14 0.09 -38.91 -1.82
CA LEU A 14 0.22 -39.83 -2.95
C LEU A 14 0.57 -41.21 -2.37
N VAL A 15 -0.47 -41.97 -2.04
CA VAL A 15 -0.35 -43.38 -1.75
C VAL A 15 0.02 -44.05 -3.08
N LEU A 16 1.32 -44.30 -3.27
CA LEU A 16 1.81 -45.25 -4.26
C LEU A 16 1.32 -46.64 -3.83
N THR A 17 0.08 -46.98 -4.19
CA THR A 17 -0.35 -48.38 -4.20
C THR A 17 0.31 -49.05 -5.39
N SER A 18 1.50 -49.61 -5.18
CA SER A 18 1.99 -50.70 -6.01
C SER A 18 1.01 -51.86 -5.84
N LYS A 19 0.04 -51.96 -6.76
CA LYS A 19 -0.79 -53.15 -6.93
C LYS A 19 -0.26 -53.91 -8.12
N HIS A 20 0.85 -54.61 -7.94
CA HIS A 20 1.29 -55.61 -8.90
C HIS A 20 0.89 -56.99 -8.38
N SER A 21 -0.31 -57.42 -8.78
CA SER A 21 -0.69 -58.84 -8.89
C SER A 21 -2.12 -58.92 -9.45
N VAL A 22 -2.29 -58.52 -10.70
CA VAL A 22 -3.41 -59.02 -11.49
C VAL A 22 -2.81 -60.10 -12.36
N SER A 23 -3.16 -61.36 -12.10
CA SER A 23 -2.94 -62.45 -13.04
C SER A 23 -3.81 -62.14 -14.25
N GLU A 24 -3.27 -61.39 -15.20
CA GLU A 24 -3.93 -61.10 -16.47
C GLU A 24 -4.03 -62.44 -17.22
N ILE A 25 -5.26 -62.84 -17.52
CA ILE A 25 -5.50 -63.95 -18.45
C ILE A 25 -4.82 -63.54 -19.76
N PRO A 26 -3.89 -64.34 -20.32
CA PRO A 26 -3.17 -63.95 -21.52
C PRO A 26 -4.15 -63.58 -22.64
N GLU A 27 -3.95 -62.42 -23.27
CA GLU A 27 -4.76 -61.98 -24.41
C GLU A 27 -4.58 -62.99 -25.55
N ALA A 28 -5.66 -63.40 -26.20
CA ALA A 28 -5.57 -64.27 -27.36
C ALA A 28 -4.96 -63.47 -28.54
N VAL A 29 -4.11 -64.12 -29.35
CA VAL A 29 -3.33 -63.46 -30.42
C VAL A 29 -4.22 -62.71 -31.42
N ASP A 30 -5.43 -63.21 -31.62
CA ASP A 30 -6.42 -62.70 -32.55
C ASP A 30 -7.10 -61.40 -32.06
N ASP A 31 -7.42 -61.31 -30.76
CA ASP A 31 -7.90 -60.09 -30.10
C ASP A 31 -6.80 -59.02 -30.12
N PHE A 32 -5.57 -59.44 -29.85
CA PHE A 32 -4.40 -58.56 -29.92
C PHE A 32 -4.20 -57.97 -31.32
N LEU A 33 -4.30 -58.80 -32.37
CA LEU A 33 -4.18 -58.32 -33.76
C LEU A 33 -5.29 -57.34 -34.11
N CYS A 34 -6.53 -57.60 -33.68
CA CYS A 34 -7.64 -56.66 -33.85
C CYS A 34 -7.35 -55.32 -33.17
N ASN A 35 -6.98 -55.36 -31.88
CA ASN A 35 -6.63 -54.19 -31.09
C ASN A 35 -5.45 -53.42 -31.67
N PHE A 36 -4.43 -54.14 -32.17
CA PHE A 36 -3.28 -53.58 -32.85
C PHE A 36 -3.69 -52.82 -34.12
N LEU A 37 -4.47 -53.44 -35.01
CA LEU A 37 -4.92 -52.82 -36.25
C LEU A 37 -5.82 -51.61 -36.00
N ILE A 38 -6.67 -51.64 -34.97
CA ILE A 38 -7.47 -50.48 -34.51
C ILE A 38 -6.54 -49.35 -34.05
N ARG A 39 -5.58 -49.66 -33.18
CA ARG A 39 -4.62 -48.69 -32.62
C ARG A 39 -3.75 -48.06 -33.71
N MET A 40 -3.35 -48.84 -34.71
CA MET A 40 -2.57 -48.40 -35.87
C MET A 40 -3.44 -47.75 -36.96
N ARG A 41 -4.76 -47.62 -36.76
CA ARG A 41 -5.72 -47.00 -37.70
C ARG A 41 -5.79 -47.71 -39.06
N MET A 42 -5.61 -49.03 -39.08
CA MET A 42 -5.60 -49.86 -40.28
C MET A 42 -6.96 -50.53 -40.55
N ALA A 43 -8.02 -49.73 -40.71
CA ALA A 43 -9.41 -50.24 -40.77
C ALA A 43 -9.66 -51.24 -41.91
N ARG A 44 -9.16 -50.97 -43.13
CA ARG A 44 -9.34 -51.91 -44.25
C ARG A 44 -8.66 -53.26 -44.03
N THR A 45 -7.48 -53.25 -43.40
CA THR A 45 -6.74 -54.47 -43.06
C THR A 45 -7.47 -55.25 -41.96
N LEU A 46 -8.06 -54.55 -41.00
CA LEU A 46 -8.90 -55.16 -39.97
C LEU A 46 -10.11 -55.86 -40.57
N ASP A 47 -10.84 -55.20 -41.47
CA ASP A 47 -12.04 -55.77 -42.13
C ASP A 47 -11.69 -57.01 -42.95
N CYS A 48 -10.61 -56.97 -43.73
CA CYS A 48 -10.11 -58.14 -44.47
C CYS A 48 -9.73 -59.28 -43.54
N PHE A 49 -8.95 -58.99 -42.48
CA PHE A 49 -8.52 -59.99 -41.50
C PHE A 49 -9.70 -60.66 -40.79
N GLN A 50 -10.69 -59.89 -40.36
CA GLN A 50 -11.89 -60.41 -39.70
C GLN A 50 -12.72 -61.29 -40.63
N THR A 51 -12.87 -60.88 -41.90
CA THR A 51 -13.61 -61.63 -42.92
C THR A 51 -12.93 -62.95 -43.24
N GLU A 52 -11.63 -62.93 -43.55
CA GLU A 52 -10.85 -64.13 -43.88
C GLU A 52 -10.83 -65.13 -42.71
N ARG A 53 -10.66 -64.63 -41.50
CA ARG A 53 -10.64 -65.47 -40.31
C ARG A 53 -11.99 -66.16 -40.07
N TYR A 54 -13.10 -65.43 -40.21
CA TYR A 54 -14.44 -65.99 -40.07
C TYR A 54 -14.71 -67.08 -41.11
N GLU A 55 -14.29 -66.85 -42.36
CA GLU A 55 -14.41 -67.86 -43.43
C GLU A 55 -13.59 -69.12 -43.14
N LEU A 56 -12.37 -68.98 -42.62
CA LEU A 56 -11.51 -70.13 -42.27
C LEU A 56 -12.04 -70.93 -41.09
N MET A 57 -12.66 -70.27 -40.10
CA MET A 57 -13.34 -70.93 -38.99
C MET A 57 -14.57 -71.70 -39.47
N GLN A 58 -15.39 -71.13 -40.36
CA GLN A 58 -16.55 -71.83 -40.92
C GLN A 58 -16.17 -73.08 -41.72
N LYS A 59 -15.04 -73.05 -42.41
CA LYS A 59 -14.51 -74.18 -43.19
C LYS A 59 -13.82 -75.24 -42.32
N GLY A 60 -13.70 -75.03 -41.00
CA GLY A 60 -13.03 -75.94 -40.08
C GLY A 60 -11.51 -76.05 -40.31
N VAL A 61 -10.92 -75.09 -41.03
CA VAL A 61 -9.48 -75.06 -41.32
C VAL A 61 -8.71 -74.44 -40.15
N LEU A 62 -9.40 -73.62 -39.36
CA LEU A 62 -8.86 -72.96 -38.18
C LEU A 62 -9.77 -73.23 -36.98
N GLU A 63 -9.26 -73.96 -35.99
CA GLU A 63 -9.99 -74.21 -34.74
C GLU A 63 -9.64 -73.14 -33.70
N PRO A 64 -10.56 -72.80 -32.76
CA PRO A 64 -10.29 -71.85 -31.68
C PRO A 64 -9.07 -72.21 -30.80
N LYS A 65 -8.68 -73.49 -30.77
CA LYS A 65 -7.51 -73.99 -30.03
C LYS A 65 -6.18 -73.73 -30.73
N ASP A 66 -6.21 -73.45 -32.04
CA ASP A 66 -5.03 -73.13 -32.84
C ASP A 66 -4.59 -71.66 -32.63
N ILE A 67 -5.46 -70.85 -32.01
CA ILE A 67 -5.18 -69.47 -31.64
C ILE A 67 -4.41 -69.47 -30.32
N GLY A 68 -3.12 -69.16 -30.41
CA GLY A 68 -2.25 -69.02 -29.23
C GLY A 68 -2.54 -67.76 -28.42
N PHE A 69 -1.82 -67.61 -27.31
CA PHE A 69 -1.85 -66.43 -26.45
C PHE A 69 -0.66 -65.51 -26.71
N VAL A 70 -0.86 -64.21 -26.50
CA VAL A 70 0.20 -63.20 -26.55
C VAL A 70 1.14 -63.39 -25.35
N PRO A 71 2.47 -63.35 -25.55
CA PRO A 71 3.41 -63.39 -24.45
C PRO A 71 3.26 -62.19 -23.49
N ASP A 72 3.17 -62.47 -22.19
CA ASP A 72 2.93 -61.48 -21.12
C ASP A 72 3.86 -60.27 -21.14
N ILE A 73 5.11 -60.44 -21.61
CA ILE A 73 6.12 -59.37 -21.72
C ILE A 73 5.63 -58.24 -22.63
N TYR A 74 4.92 -58.56 -23.71
CA TYR A 74 4.42 -57.55 -24.65
C TYR A 74 3.31 -56.70 -24.01
N THR A 75 2.36 -57.33 -23.33
CA THR A 75 1.27 -56.68 -22.61
C THR A 75 1.82 -55.77 -21.51
N HIS A 76 2.84 -56.26 -20.78
CA HIS A 76 3.53 -55.48 -19.76
C HIS A 76 4.23 -54.24 -20.35
N ASN A 77 4.94 -54.38 -21.47
CA ASN A 77 5.60 -53.24 -22.13
C ASN A 77 4.59 -52.20 -22.62
N GLN A 78 3.46 -52.64 -23.18
CA GLN A 78 2.39 -51.74 -23.60
C GLN A 78 1.77 -50.97 -22.41
N HIS A 79 1.61 -51.64 -21.27
CA HIS A 79 1.19 -50.99 -20.03
C HIS A 79 2.20 -49.93 -19.60
N LEU A 80 3.49 -50.30 -19.51
CA LEU A 80 4.57 -49.39 -19.15
C LEU A 80 4.69 -48.19 -20.09
N GLU A 81 4.50 -48.37 -21.40
CA GLU A 81 4.48 -47.27 -22.37
C GLU A 81 3.34 -46.29 -22.12
N THR A 82 2.15 -46.82 -21.81
CA THR A 82 0.96 -46.02 -21.51
C THR A 82 1.16 -45.23 -20.23
N GLU A 83 1.68 -45.87 -19.19
CA GLU A 83 2.04 -45.20 -17.94
C GLU A 83 3.11 -44.14 -18.13
N ASN A 84 4.17 -44.43 -18.90
CA ASN A 84 5.21 -43.45 -19.22
C ASN A 84 4.64 -42.23 -19.96
N LYS A 85 3.73 -42.43 -20.92
CA LYS A 85 3.07 -41.32 -21.63
C LYS A 85 2.22 -40.48 -20.67
N ARG A 86 1.47 -41.12 -19.75
CA ARG A 86 0.70 -40.43 -18.71
C ARG A 86 1.61 -39.63 -17.78
N LEU A 87 2.65 -40.25 -17.22
CA LEU A 87 3.59 -39.62 -16.31
C LEU A 87 4.33 -38.45 -16.95
N LYS A 88 4.73 -38.56 -18.22
CA LYS A 88 5.34 -37.44 -18.96
C LYS A 88 4.38 -36.26 -19.10
N LYS A 89 3.10 -36.52 -19.39
CA LYS A 89 2.09 -35.47 -19.46
C LYS A 89 1.86 -34.79 -18.11
N ASP A 90 1.76 -35.58 -17.04
CA ASP A 90 1.57 -35.04 -15.69
C ASP A 90 2.78 -34.21 -15.25
N LEU A 91 3.99 -34.67 -15.53
CA LEU A 91 5.23 -33.95 -15.26
C LEU A 91 5.25 -32.58 -15.98
N GLU A 92 4.83 -32.52 -17.24
CA GLU A 92 4.74 -31.26 -17.97
C GLU A 92 3.69 -30.32 -17.37
N ASN A 93 2.53 -30.84 -16.98
CA ASN A 93 1.50 -30.06 -16.28
C ASN A 93 2.03 -29.48 -14.96
N TYR A 94 2.77 -30.27 -14.18
CA TYR A 94 3.37 -29.81 -12.93
C TYR A 94 4.45 -28.75 -13.16
N LYS A 95 5.27 -28.87 -14.20
CA LYS A 95 6.24 -27.84 -14.58
C LYS A 95 5.55 -26.51 -14.90
N ILE A 96 4.47 -26.55 -15.68
CA ILE A 96 3.69 -25.36 -16.03
C ILE A 96 3.09 -24.73 -14.76
N ALA A 97 2.47 -25.54 -13.90
CA ALA A 97 1.89 -25.07 -12.65
C ALA A 97 2.94 -24.44 -11.72
N ALA A 98 4.10 -25.07 -11.58
CA ALA A 98 5.21 -24.57 -10.77
C ALA A 98 5.77 -23.25 -11.33
N SER A 99 5.91 -23.12 -12.66
CA SER A 99 6.35 -21.87 -13.29
C SER A 99 5.37 -20.73 -13.02
N LYS A 100 4.06 -20.99 -13.20
CA LYS A 100 3.01 -20.00 -12.92
C LYS A 100 2.99 -19.57 -11.45
N ALA A 101 3.13 -20.53 -10.52
CA ALA A 101 3.20 -20.23 -9.09
C ALA A 101 4.44 -19.38 -8.75
N LYS A 102 5.60 -19.70 -9.34
CA LYS A 102 6.83 -18.92 -9.18
C LYS A 102 6.66 -17.48 -9.68
N GLU A 103 6.05 -17.28 -10.85
CA GLU A 103 5.78 -15.94 -11.39
C GLU A 103 4.82 -15.14 -10.52
N ALA A 104 3.74 -15.76 -10.03
CA ALA A 104 2.79 -15.13 -9.12
C ALA A 104 3.47 -14.71 -7.81
N LEU A 105 4.31 -15.58 -7.23
CA LEU A 105 5.08 -15.29 -6.04
C LEU A 105 6.02 -14.09 -6.25
N LEU A 106 6.73 -14.03 -7.38
CA LEU A 106 7.60 -12.89 -7.71
C LEU A 106 6.82 -11.58 -7.82
N LYS A 107 5.60 -11.60 -8.39
CA LYS A 107 4.72 -10.41 -8.44
C LYS A 107 4.33 -9.94 -7.04
N ILE A 108 3.88 -10.85 -6.18
CA ILE A 108 3.48 -10.53 -4.80
C ILE A 108 4.68 -10.00 -4.00
N GLN A 109 5.87 -10.59 -4.17
CA GLN A 109 7.08 -10.09 -3.50
C GLN A 109 7.44 -8.67 -3.92
N LYS A 110 7.38 -8.36 -5.22
CA LYS A 110 7.62 -6.99 -5.73
C LYS A 110 6.64 -5.99 -5.14
N GLU A 111 5.34 -6.33 -5.12
CA GLU A 111 4.31 -5.45 -4.55
C GLU A 111 4.51 -5.22 -3.04
N ARG A 112 4.77 -6.30 -2.30
CA ARG A 112 5.12 -6.22 -0.87
C ARG A 112 6.33 -5.32 -0.63
N ASP A 113 7.38 -5.46 -1.44
CA ASP A 113 8.61 -4.67 -1.28
C ASP A 113 8.38 -3.21 -1.66
N PHE A 114 7.57 -2.94 -2.68
CA PHE A 114 7.11 -1.60 -3.03
C PHE A 114 6.35 -0.95 -1.86
N HIS A 115 5.35 -1.62 -1.29
CA HIS A 115 4.61 -1.12 -0.13
C HIS A 115 5.52 -0.90 1.09
N ARG A 116 6.44 -1.84 1.36
CA ARG A 116 7.37 -1.73 2.48
C ARG A 116 8.31 -0.53 2.32
N MET A 117 8.85 -0.30 1.12
CA MET A 117 9.68 0.87 0.84
C MET A 117 8.88 2.16 0.91
N HIS A 118 7.67 2.18 0.35
CA HIS A 118 6.79 3.35 0.37
C HIS A 118 6.41 3.73 1.80
N HIS A 119 5.99 2.77 2.62
CA HIS A 119 5.68 3.00 4.03
C HIS A 119 6.88 3.59 4.78
N LYS A 120 8.09 3.04 4.59
CA LYS A 120 9.32 3.59 5.20
C LYS A 120 9.56 5.04 4.79
N ARG A 121 9.40 5.38 3.51
CA ARG A 121 9.54 6.77 3.02
C ARG A 121 8.52 7.69 3.69
N VAL A 122 7.24 7.31 3.68
CA VAL A 122 6.16 8.11 4.28
C VAL A 122 6.39 8.33 5.77
N VAL A 123 6.86 7.32 6.50
CA VAL A 123 7.20 7.46 7.93
C VAL A 123 8.36 8.44 8.13
N GLN A 124 9.39 8.41 7.28
CA GLN A 124 10.49 9.38 7.34
C GLN A 124 10.01 10.81 7.08
N GLU A 125 9.19 11.01 6.05
CA GLU A 125 8.60 12.32 5.73
C GLU A 125 7.70 12.82 6.87
N LYS A 126 6.83 11.96 7.41
CA LYS A 126 6.00 12.26 8.58
C LYS A 126 6.85 12.72 9.76
N ASN A 127 7.93 12.02 10.06
CA ASN A 127 8.80 12.34 11.19
C ASN A 127 9.56 13.66 11.00
N ARG A 128 9.94 14.01 9.76
CA ARG A 128 10.51 15.32 9.43
C ARG A 128 9.49 16.43 9.71
N LEU A 129 8.27 16.30 9.19
CA LEU A 129 7.20 17.28 9.40
C LEU A 129 6.85 17.44 10.89
N ILE A 130 6.78 16.34 11.65
CA ILE A 130 6.56 16.39 13.10
C ILE A 130 7.66 17.21 13.79
N SER A 131 8.92 17.01 13.37
CA SER A 131 10.06 17.74 13.93
C SER A 131 9.99 19.23 13.61
N ASP A 132 9.63 19.59 12.38
CA ASP A 132 9.45 20.97 11.96
C ASP A 132 8.31 21.67 12.71
N ILE A 133 7.17 20.99 12.89
CA ILE A 133 6.06 21.49 13.70
C ILE A 133 6.49 21.74 15.15
N LYS A 134 7.25 20.81 15.76
CA LYS A 134 7.77 20.98 17.12
C LYS A 134 8.70 22.19 17.23
N ARG A 135 9.62 22.35 16.27
CA ARG A 135 10.52 23.50 16.20
C ARG A 135 9.74 24.81 16.06
N LEU A 136 8.74 24.84 15.18
CA LEU A 136 7.90 26.01 14.95
C LEU A 136 7.11 26.40 16.20
N LYS A 137 6.47 25.43 16.87
CA LYS A 137 5.75 25.67 18.13
C LYS A 137 6.67 26.27 19.20
N THR A 138 7.89 25.73 19.32
CA THR A 138 8.90 26.24 20.27
C THR A 138 9.29 27.68 19.94
N HIS A 139 9.48 27.99 18.66
CA HIS A 139 9.81 29.33 18.20
C HIS A 139 8.68 30.34 18.50
N TYR A 140 7.42 30.00 18.24
CA TYR A 140 6.29 30.88 18.59
C TYR A 140 6.12 31.07 20.10
N ALA A 141 6.30 30.01 20.89
CA ALA A 141 6.30 30.12 22.34
C ALA A 141 7.38 31.08 22.85
N SER A 142 8.54 31.15 22.18
CA SER A 142 9.61 32.09 22.54
C SER A 142 9.28 33.57 22.29
N TYR A 143 8.38 33.88 21.34
CA TYR A 143 7.95 35.27 21.08
C TYR A 143 6.90 35.78 22.06
N GLU A 144 6.13 34.89 22.65
CA GLU A 144 5.07 35.20 23.60
C GLU A 144 5.50 36.16 24.74
N PRO A 145 6.64 35.97 25.44
CA PRO A 145 7.11 36.92 26.46
C PRO A 145 7.43 38.30 25.89
N THR A 146 8.02 38.37 24.69
CA THR A 146 8.35 39.65 24.03
C THR A 146 7.09 40.43 23.68
N LEU A 147 6.06 39.74 23.18
CA LEU A 147 4.75 40.35 22.90
C LEU A 147 4.05 40.84 24.17
N ARG A 148 4.13 40.06 25.26
CA ARG A 148 3.63 40.48 26.58
C ARG A 148 4.34 41.74 27.07
N GLN A 149 5.66 41.76 27.04
CA GLN A 149 6.45 42.94 27.43
C GLN A 149 6.13 44.18 26.59
N LEU A 150 5.96 44.03 25.28
CA LEU A 150 5.61 45.14 24.41
C LEU A 150 4.23 45.71 24.74
N THR A 151 3.27 44.84 25.05
CA THR A 151 1.91 45.21 25.47
C THR A 151 1.94 45.96 26.81
N GLU A 152 2.69 45.46 27.78
CA GLU A 152 2.89 46.11 29.09
C GLU A 152 3.51 47.50 28.94
N LYS A 153 4.57 47.63 28.13
CA LYS A 153 5.21 48.92 27.83
C LYS A 153 4.25 49.89 27.16
N TYR A 154 3.47 49.43 26.18
CA TYR A 154 2.47 50.25 25.52
C TYR A 154 1.45 50.80 26.51
N GLN A 155 0.90 49.95 27.39
CA GLN A 155 -0.04 50.39 28.42
C GLN A 155 0.60 51.34 29.44
N ALA A 156 1.87 51.11 29.82
CA ALA A 156 2.59 52.01 30.72
C ALA A 156 2.79 53.40 30.11
N VAL A 157 3.22 53.48 28.86
CA VAL A 157 3.34 54.75 28.12
C VAL A 157 2.00 55.45 28.00
N LEU A 158 0.91 54.71 27.75
CA LEU A 158 -0.43 55.28 27.66
C LEU A 158 -0.86 55.93 28.99
N ARG A 159 -0.63 55.25 30.12
CA ARG A 159 -0.90 55.80 31.47
C ARG A 159 -0.05 57.03 31.74
N GLN A 160 1.25 56.98 31.44
CA GLN A 160 2.16 58.11 31.64
C GLN A 160 1.77 59.33 30.79
N LYS A 161 1.38 59.11 29.53
CA LYS A 161 0.89 60.17 28.63
C LYS A 161 -0.33 60.87 29.24
N MET A 162 -1.26 60.11 29.80
CA MET A 162 -2.45 60.65 30.45
C MET A 162 -2.09 61.51 31.67
N LEU A 163 -1.21 61.02 32.55
CA LEU A 163 -0.73 61.78 33.72
C LEU A 163 -0.02 63.08 33.31
N THR A 164 0.89 62.99 32.34
CA THR A 164 1.64 64.16 31.82
C THR A 164 0.68 65.18 31.20
N SER A 165 -0.41 64.72 30.56
CA SER A 165 -1.42 65.63 30.03
C SER A 165 -2.14 66.38 31.13
N LEU A 166 -2.54 65.70 32.21
CA LEU A 166 -3.20 66.33 33.36
C LEU A 166 -2.28 67.33 34.08
N GLU A 167 -1.01 67.02 34.24
CA GLU A 167 -0.01 67.94 34.81
C GLU A 167 0.17 69.19 33.93
N ARG A 168 0.22 69.01 32.61
CA ARG A 168 0.26 70.11 31.65
C ARG A 168 -0.97 70.99 31.76
N ASP A 169 -2.17 70.40 31.79
CA ASP A 169 -3.43 71.14 31.87
C ASP A 169 -3.53 71.93 33.19
N ARG A 170 -3.06 71.35 34.30
CA ARG A 170 -2.95 72.03 35.60
C ARG A 170 -1.98 73.21 35.56
N ALA A 171 -0.80 73.04 34.97
CA ALA A 171 0.20 74.11 34.84
C ALA A 171 -0.30 75.25 33.94
N ILE A 172 -0.94 74.91 32.81
CA ILE A 172 -1.58 75.90 31.94
C ILE A 172 -2.65 76.67 32.72
N GLY A 173 -3.53 75.99 33.45
CA GLY A 173 -4.56 76.64 34.28
C GLY A 173 -3.98 77.60 35.33
N GLN A 174 -2.85 77.25 35.97
CA GLN A 174 -2.14 78.14 36.88
C GLN A 174 -1.57 79.37 36.16
N VAL A 175 -0.91 79.18 35.03
CA VAL A 175 -0.35 80.28 34.22
C VAL A 175 -1.46 81.22 33.75
N THR A 176 -2.57 80.69 33.24
CA THR A 176 -3.73 81.50 32.83
C THR A 176 -4.32 82.28 34.00
N GLY A 177 -4.45 81.66 35.18
CA GLY A 177 -4.91 82.35 36.39
C GLY A 177 -3.97 83.46 36.86
N LEU A 178 -2.65 83.23 36.81
CA LEU A 178 -1.63 84.23 37.11
C LEU A 178 -1.63 85.38 36.09
N GLN A 179 -1.79 85.06 34.80
CA GLN A 179 -1.86 86.06 33.73
C GLN A 179 -3.10 86.94 33.87
N ALA A 180 -4.25 86.37 34.23
CA ALA A 180 -5.48 87.12 34.51
C ALA A 180 -5.34 88.04 35.74
N THR A 181 -4.68 87.58 36.81
CA THR A 181 -4.40 88.42 37.98
C THR A 181 -3.42 89.55 37.67
N LEU A 182 -2.38 89.31 36.87
CA LEU A 182 -1.48 90.37 36.39
C LEU A 182 -2.22 91.42 35.54
N GLN A 183 -3.07 90.99 34.59
CA GLN A 183 -3.87 91.93 33.78
C GLN A 183 -4.83 92.77 34.63
N ASN A 184 -5.46 92.18 35.65
CA ASN A 184 -6.33 92.91 36.58
C ASN A 184 -5.54 93.94 37.41
N LEU A 185 -4.32 93.61 37.83
CA LEU A 185 -3.43 94.54 38.56
C LEU A 185 -2.91 95.67 37.67
N GLU A 186 -2.59 95.39 36.40
CA GLU A 186 -2.23 96.41 35.40
C GLU A 186 -3.41 97.34 35.09
N SER A 187 -4.62 96.80 35.00
CA SER A 187 -5.86 97.57 34.81
C SER A 187 -6.22 98.40 36.05
N GLY A 188 -5.91 97.89 37.25
CA GLY A 188 -6.10 98.60 38.52
C GLY A 188 -5.10 99.73 38.79
N ARG A 189 -3.96 99.78 38.06
CA ARG A 189 -3.04 100.93 38.08
C ARG A 189 -3.49 102.09 37.18
N ALA A 190 -4.54 101.91 36.38
CA ALA A 190 -5.00 102.93 35.43
C ALA A 190 -5.98 103.98 36.02
N ILE A 191 -6.29 103.92 37.33
CA ILE A 191 -7.28 104.79 38.01
C ILE A 191 -6.73 105.04 39.43
N GLU A 192 -6.24 106.17 39.93
CA GLU A 192 -6.11 107.61 39.61
C GLU A 192 -4.83 108.12 40.36
N VAL A 193 -4.23 109.30 40.13
CA VAL A 193 -4.69 110.62 40.63
C VAL A 193 -3.79 111.73 40.03
N PRO A 194 -4.35 112.91 39.67
CA PRO A 194 -3.67 114.02 38.99
C PRO A 194 -2.77 114.82 39.93
N VAL A 195 -1.63 115.29 39.42
CA VAL A 195 -0.83 116.33 40.09
C VAL A 195 -1.05 117.66 39.39
N THR A 196 -1.64 118.56 40.17
CA THR A 196 -1.99 119.95 39.91
C THR A 196 -0.79 120.81 39.48
N ARG A 197 -1.10 121.77 38.59
CA ARG A 197 -0.22 122.85 38.12
C ARG A 197 0.48 123.59 39.27
N GLY A 198 1.81 123.70 39.17
CA GLY A 198 2.60 124.76 39.82
C GLY A 198 3.38 125.54 38.77
N LYS A 199 2.99 126.81 38.53
CA LYS A 199 3.76 127.78 37.74
C LYS A 199 5.02 128.18 38.52
N ILE A 200 6.19 128.22 37.86
CA ILE A 200 7.30 129.07 38.29
C ILE A 200 7.89 129.76 37.04
N PHE A 201 7.81 131.10 37.07
CA PHE A 201 8.50 132.05 36.21
C PHE A 201 10.00 132.03 36.51
N ILE A 202 10.84 132.00 35.47
CA ILE A 202 11.86 133.00 35.07
C ILE A 202 12.39 132.58 33.71
#